data_AF-A0A7M3YLC4-F1
#
_entry.id   AF-A0A7M3YLC4-F1
#
_cell.length_a   1.000
_cell.length_b   1.000
_cell.length_c   1.000
_cell.angle_alpha   90.00
_cell.angle_beta   90.00
_cell.angle_gamma   90.00
#
_symmetry.space_group_name_H-M   'P 1'
#
loop_
_entity.id
_entity.type
_entity.pdbx_description
1 polymer ?
#
loop_
_entity_poly.entity_id
_entity_poly.type
_entity_poly.pdbx_seq_one_letter_code
_entity_poly.pdbx_strand_id
1 'polypeptide(L)'
;VLHPNNPMAPTVHANYRYFERGTGEIEGSWWFGGGADLTPSYLFEEDAIHFHKVHKEACDRHSIADYRHFKEWCDSYFHIPHRNEGRGVGGIFFDDMHGSTKLECFDFVEDCANQFLAAYLPILERRKDLPYTSNQKAWQQMRRGRYVEFNLVYDRGTKFGLTTNGRIESILMSLPLTARWEYCHEVEVGTEEERLLKVLQEPVNWLGV
;
A
#
# COMPACT_ATOMS: atom_id res chain seq x y z
N VAL A 1 -3.97 2.24 8.08
CA VAL A 1 -3.36 3.30 7.24
C VAL A 1 -2.70 4.30 8.17
N LEU A 2 -1.49 4.76 7.87
CA LEU A 2 -0.79 5.79 8.65
C LEU A 2 -0.37 6.93 7.72
N HIS A 3 -0.69 8.16 8.09
CA HIS A 3 -0.36 9.36 7.33
C HIS A 3 0.60 10.27 8.12
N PRO A 4 1.92 10.16 7.93
CA PRO A 4 2.88 11.04 8.58
C PRO A 4 2.63 12.51 8.28
N ASN A 5 2.95 13.38 9.25
CA ASN A 5 2.91 14.82 9.03
C ASN A 5 4.04 15.26 8.08
N ASN A 6 5.25 14.75 8.22
CA ASN A 6 6.38 15.16 7.40
C ASN A 6 6.22 14.63 5.95
N PRO A 7 6.31 15.46 4.89
CA PRO A 7 6.24 15.02 3.49
C PRO A 7 7.34 14.02 3.10
N MET A 8 8.46 14.02 3.81
CA MET A 8 9.55 13.06 3.56
C MET A 8 9.23 11.65 4.05
N ALA A 9 8.29 11.52 5.00
CA ALA A 9 7.88 10.23 5.53
C ALA A 9 6.66 9.69 4.74
N PRO A 10 6.75 8.48 4.15
CA PRO A 10 5.70 7.92 3.31
C PRO A 10 4.45 7.55 4.11
N THR A 11 3.28 7.70 3.49
CA THR A 11 2.06 7.03 3.95
C THR A 11 2.23 5.52 3.79
N VAL A 12 1.68 4.73 4.71
CA VAL A 12 1.70 3.27 4.61
C VAL A 12 0.31 2.69 4.88
N HIS A 13 0.02 1.59 4.19
CA HIS A 13 -1.16 0.77 4.42
C HIS A 13 -0.73 -0.68 4.66
N ALA A 14 -1.46 -1.36 5.54
CA ALA A 14 -1.37 -2.80 5.73
C ALA A 14 -2.76 -3.33 6.10
N ASN A 15 -3.08 -4.51 5.58
CA ASN A 15 -4.30 -5.24 5.86
C ASN A 15 -3.98 -6.73 5.92
N TYR A 16 -4.51 -7.43 6.92
CA TYR A 16 -4.43 -8.88 7.03
C TYR A 16 -5.77 -9.37 7.56
N ARG A 17 -6.39 -10.32 6.87
CA ARG A 17 -7.76 -10.76 7.18
C ARG A 17 -7.96 -12.24 6.90
N TYR A 18 -8.93 -12.79 7.62
CA TYR A 18 -9.49 -14.12 7.44
C TYR A 18 -10.99 -14.00 7.17
N PHE A 19 -11.51 -14.87 6.30
CA PHE A 19 -12.93 -15.01 6.07
C PHE A 19 -13.32 -16.49 6.06
N GLU A 20 -14.49 -16.81 6.62
CA GLU A 20 -15.05 -18.16 6.64
C GLU A 20 -16.58 -18.14 6.56
N ARG A 21 -17.15 -19.10 5.82
CA ARG A 21 -18.58 -19.39 5.73
C ARG A 21 -18.85 -20.80 6.28
N GLY A 22 -19.86 -20.91 7.15
CA GLY A 22 -20.26 -22.20 7.70
C GLY A 22 -19.17 -22.83 8.56
N THR A 23 -18.92 -24.14 8.39
CA THR A 23 -17.91 -24.90 9.15
C THR A 23 -16.49 -24.77 8.60
N GLY A 24 -16.31 -24.13 7.43
CA GLY A 24 -15.00 -24.03 6.79
C GLY A 24 -14.49 -25.35 6.19
N GLU A 25 -15.36 -26.37 6.04
CA GLU A 25 -15.02 -27.70 5.51
C GLU A 25 -15.27 -27.83 4.01
N ILE A 26 -16.12 -26.97 3.45
CA ILE A 26 -16.41 -26.95 2.01
C ILE A 26 -15.26 -26.22 1.29
N GLU A 27 -14.80 -26.74 0.16
CA GLU A 27 -13.81 -26.05 -0.67
C GLU A 27 -14.26 -24.63 -1.03
N GLY A 28 -13.38 -23.63 -0.87
CA GLY A 28 -13.72 -22.21 -1.08
C GLY A 28 -14.63 -21.59 -0.01
N SER A 29 -14.86 -22.25 1.12
CA SER A 29 -15.62 -21.69 2.23
C SER A 29 -14.81 -20.75 3.13
N TRP A 30 -13.48 -20.76 3.04
CA TRP A 30 -12.59 -19.89 3.80
C TRP A 30 -11.41 -19.43 2.94
N TRP A 31 -10.87 -18.24 3.23
CA TRP A 31 -9.63 -17.77 2.61
C TRP A 31 -8.97 -16.71 3.48
N PHE A 32 -7.69 -16.47 3.21
CA PHE A 32 -6.97 -15.32 3.73
C PHE A 32 -6.77 -14.27 2.64
N GLY A 33 -6.62 -13.03 3.08
CA GLY A 33 -6.25 -11.94 2.20
C GLY A 33 -5.46 -10.89 2.97
N GLY A 34 -4.72 -10.07 2.25
CA GLY A 34 -3.93 -9.03 2.89
C GLY A 34 -2.87 -8.43 1.99
N GLY A 35 -1.93 -7.76 2.64
CA GLY A 35 -0.86 -7.06 1.99
C GLY A 35 -0.45 -5.82 2.76
N ALA A 36 0.64 -5.22 2.29
CA ALA A 36 1.11 -3.94 2.76
C ALA A 36 1.74 -3.18 1.59
N ASP A 37 1.55 -1.87 1.56
CA ASP A 37 2.00 -1.01 0.48
C ASP A 37 2.45 0.36 0.98
N LEU A 38 3.39 0.95 0.25
CA LEU A 38 4.07 2.20 0.60
C LEU A 38 3.73 3.32 -0.38
N THR A 39 3.29 4.47 0.16
CA THR A 39 2.83 5.63 -0.61
C THR A 39 3.68 6.87 -0.26
N PRO A 40 4.86 7.03 -0.90
CA PRO A 40 5.70 8.22 -0.70
C PRO A 40 5.11 9.48 -1.34
N SER A 41 5.44 10.65 -0.77
CA SER A 41 5.31 11.95 -1.46
C SER A 41 6.62 12.38 -2.12
N TYR A 42 7.75 11.93 -1.59
CA TYR A 42 9.07 12.04 -2.22
C TYR A 42 9.71 10.67 -2.25
N LEU A 43 10.32 10.32 -3.37
CA LEU A 43 10.93 9.01 -3.55
C LEU A 43 12.27 8.93 -2.81
N PHE A 44 12.47 7.89 -2.01
CA PHE A 44 13.77 7.48 -1.51
C PHE A 44 13.94 6.02 -1.91
N GLU A 45 14.83 5.73 -2.86
CA GLU A 45 14.93 4.40 -3.46
C GLU A 45 15.35 3.36 -2.42
N GLU A 46 16.21 3.75 -1.48
CA GLU A 46 16.63 2.93 -0.36
C GLU A 46 15.47 2.55 0.57
N ASP A 47 14.43 3.39 0.68
CA ASP A 47 13.25 3.09 1.48
C ASP A 47 12.33 2.11 0.76
N ALA A 48 12.15 2.27 -0.56
CA ALA A 48 11.40 1.32 -1.38
C ALA A 48 12.08 -0.05 -1.37
N ILE A 49 13.40 -0.10 -1.59
CA ILE A 49 14.20 -1.34 -1.54
C ILE A 49 14.06 -2.00 -0.17
N HIS A 50 14.21 -1.24 0.94
CA HIS A 50 14.05 -1.78 2.29
C HIS A 50 12.67 -2.39 2.50
N PHE A 51 11.61 -1.66 2.16
CA PHE A 51 10.23 -2.10 2.33
C PHE A 51 9.94 -3.39 1.54
N HIS A 52 10.36 -3.43 0.28
CA HIS A 52 10.18 -4.59 -0.59
C HIS A 52 11.02 -5.79 -0.13
N LYS A 53 12.26 -5.57 0.30
CA LYS A 53 13.14 -6.63 0.80
C LYS A 53 12.55 -7.34 2.01
N VAL A 54 12.05 -6.60 3.00
CA VAL A 54 11.45 -7.17 4.21
C VAL A 54 10.25 -8.06 3.89
N HIS A 55 9.37 -7.61 2.98
CA HIS A 55 8.21 -8.42 2.56
C HIS A 55 8.61 -9.61 1.70
N LYS A 56 9.61 -9.48 0.83
CA LYS A 56 10.16 -10.62 0.09
C LYS A 56 10.73 -11.68 1.03
N GLU A 57 11.49 -11.27 2.04
CA GLU A 57 12.05 -12.19 3.03
C GLU A 57 10.94 -12.93 3.81
N ALA A 58 9.80 -12.29 4.05
CA ALA A 58 8.61 -12.97 4.58
C ALA A 58 8.10 -14.01 3.59
N CYS A 59 7.82 -13.63 2.34
CA CYS A 59 7.37 -14.59 1.32
C CYS A 59 8.32 -15.77 1.15
N ASP A 60 9.65 -15.54 1.12
CA ASP A 60 10.66 -16.58 0.91
C ASP A 60 10.65 -17.67 2.02
N ARG A 61 10.08 -17.39 3.20
CA ARG A 61 9.96 -18.38 4.29
C ARG A 61 8.76 -19.32 4.15
N HIS A 62 7.83 -19.04 3.23
CA HIS A 62 6.57 -19.76 3.10
C HIS A 62 6.38 -20.28 1.68
N SER A 63 6.22 -21.60 1.51
CA SER A 63 6.05 -22.24 0.20
C SER A 63 4.79 -21.81 -0.55
N ILE A 64 3.78 -21.30 0.16
CA ILE A 64 2.53 -20.81 -0.41
C ILE A 64 2.62 -19.38 -0.94
N ALA A 65 3.74 -18.69 -0.71
CA ALA A 65 3.91 -17.29 -1.06
C ALA A 65 4.81 -17.12 -2.28
N ASP A 66 4.36 -16.31 -3.23
CA ASP A 66 5.16 -15.84 -4.36
C ASP A 66 5.23 -14.32 -4.30
N TYR A 67 6.39 -13.81 -3.87
CA TYR A 67 6.64 -12.38 -3.78
C TYR A 67 6.44 -11.68 -5.13
N ARG A 68 6.91 -12.29 -6.23
CA ARG A 68 6.82 -11.66 -7.55
C ARG A 68 5.36 -11.50 -7.95
N HIS A 69 4.58 -12.56 -7.80
CA HIS A 69 3.15 -12.53 -8.06
C HIS A 69 2.44 -11.50 -7.17
N PHE A 70 2.68 -11.49 -5.86
CA PHE A 70 2.03 -10.56 -4.93
C PHE A 70 2.44 -9.10 -5.15
N LYS A 71 3.67 -8.85 -5.61
CA LYS A 71 4.13 -7.51 -5.97
C LYS A 71 3.46 -7.04 -7.25
N GLU A 72 3.43 -7.86 -8.31
CA GLU A 72 2.73 -7.54 -9.56
C GLU A 72 1.22 -7.32 -9.32
N TRP A 73 0.63 -8.09 -8.41
CA TRP A 73 -0.76 -7.88 -7.99
C TRP A 73 -0.93 -6.57 -7.21
N CYS A 74 0.01 -6.21 -6.34
CA CYS A 74 0.00 -4.93 -5.63
C CYS A 74 0.02 -3.74 -6.61
N ASP A 75 0.91 -3.76 -7.60
CA ASP A 75 1.03 -2.70 -8.61
C ASP A 75 -0.25 -2.54 -9.44
N SER A 76 -0.86 -3.65 -9.84
CA SER A 76 -2.10 -3.64 -10.62
C SER A 76 -3.33 -3.26 -9.80
N TYR A 77 -3.43 -3.72 -8.55
CA TYR A 77 -4.56 -3.43 -7.67
C TYR A 77 -4.58 -1.96 -7.25
N PHE A 78 -3.43 -1.39 -6.87
CA PHE A 78 -3.31 -0.01 -6.42
C PHE A 78 -3.04 0.99 -7.55
N HIS A 79 -3.55 0.73 -8.75
CA HIS A 79 -3.49 1.63 -9.89
C HIS A 79 -4.67 2.61 -9.90
N ILE A 80 -4.45 3.83 -10.39
CA ILE A 80 -5.47 4.87 -10.57
C ILE A 80 -5.68 5.09 -12.08
N PRO A 81 -6.61 4.35 -12.73
CA PRO A 81 -6.74 4.34 -14.19
C PRO A 81 -6.92 5.72 -14.82
N HIS A 82 -7.78 6.56 -14.23
CA HIS A 82 -8.06 7.91 -14.74
C HIS A 82 -6.90 8.92 -14.58
N ARG A 83 -5.82 8.54 -13.88
CA ARG A 83 -4.58 9.31 -13.73
C ARG A 83 -3.39 8.62 -14.41
N ASN A 84 -3.55 7.37 -14.82
CA ASN A 84 -2.50 6.51 -15.35
C ASN A 84 -1.27 6.45 -14.42
N GLU A 85 -1.48 6.30 -13.11
CA GLU A 85 -0.41 6.21 -12.11
C GLU A 85 -0.78 5.21 -11.00
N GLY A 86 0.22 4.57 -10.41
CA GLY A 86 0.11 3.84 -9.15
C GLY A 86 -0.13 4.78 -7.98
N ARG A 87 -0.85 4.29 -6.96
CA ARG A 87 -1.07 5.01 -5.70
C ARG A 87 0.26 5.28 -4.99
N GLY A 88 1.17 4.32 -5.03
CA GLY A 88 2.47 4.34 -4.36
C GLY A 88 3.48 3.44 -5.07
N VAL A 89 4.57 3.11 -4.38
CA VAL A 89 5.69 2.30 -4.93
C VAL A 89 5.46 0.79 -4.82
N GLY A 90 4.26 0.39 -4.40
CA GLY A 90 3.84 -1.01 -4.28
C GLY A 90 4.19 -1.61 -2.92
N GLY A 91 4.32 -2.94 -2.93
CA GLY A 91 4.53 -3.79 -1.77
C GLY A 91 4.10 -5.20 -2.09
N ILE A 92 3.28 -5.82 -1.25
CA ILE A 92 2.62 -7.09 -1.54
C ILE A 92 1.10 -6.95 -1.43
N PHE A 93 0.37 -7.63 -2.29
CA PHE A 93 -1.08 -7.77 -2.21
C PHE A 93 -1.48 -9.20 -2.57
N PHE A 94 -2.38 -9.76 -1.77
CA PHE A 94 -2.95 -11.09 -2.01
C PHE A 94 -4.41 -11.12 -1.52
N ASP A 95 -5.23 -11.90 -2.22
CA ASP A 95 -6.62 -12.16 -1.87
C ASP A 95 -6.94 -13.61 -2.26
N ASP A 96 -8.05 -14.14 -1.74
CA ASP A 96 -8.47 -15.52 -2.03
C ASP A 96 -7.34 -16.56 -1.84
N MET A 97 -6.49 -16.37 -0.82
CA MET A 97 -5.34 -17.23 -0.57
C MET A 97 -5.76 -18.53 0.13
N HIS A 98 -5.40 -19.65 -0.49
CA HIS A 98 -5.61 -21.00 0.01
C HIS A 98 -4.30 -21.79 0.01
N GLY A 99 -4.13 -22.64 1.02
CA GLY A 99 -3.00 -23.54 1.19
C GLY A 99 -3.49 -24.95 1.51
N SER A 100 -2.56 -25.85 1.80
CA SER A 100 -2.90 -27.24 2.16
C SER A 100 -3.69 -27.28 3.48
N THR A 101 -3.45 -26.31 4.36
CA THR A 101 -4.19 -26.14 5.61
C THR A 101 -4.44 -24.66 5.91
N LYS A 102 -5.44 -24.38 6.76
CA LYS A 102 -5.67 -23.01 7.30
C LYS A 102 -4.46 -22.51 8.08
N LEU A 103 -3.77 -23.40 8.79
CA LEU A 103 -2.60 -23.06 9.61
C LEU A 103 -1.44 -22.58 8.75
N GLU A 104 -1.17 -23.24 7.62
CA GLU A 104 -0.14 -22.82 6.66
C GLU A 104 -0.40 -21.39 6.15
N CYS A 105 -1.65 -21.07 5.79
CA CYS A 105 -2.03 -19.70 5.41
C CYS A 105 -1.90 -18.71 6.58
N PHE A 106 -2.31 -19.12 7.77
CA PHE A 106 -2.23 -18.29 8.97
C PHE A 106 -0.78 -17.93 9.30
N ASP A 107 0.13 -18.90 9.27
CA ASP A 107 1.55 -18.70 9.57
C ASP A 107 2.19 -17.67 8.61
N PHE A 108 1.85 -17.72 7.32
CA PHE A 108 2.32 -16.72 6.35
C PHE A 108 1.76 -15.32 6.64
N VAL A 109 0.45 -15.23 6.93
CA VAL A 109 -0.21 -13.95 7.20
C VAL A 109 0.29 -13.33 8.51
N GLU A 110 0.49 -14.16 9.55
CA GLU A 110 1.06 -13.75 10.82
C GLU A 110 2.49 -13.23 10.63
N ASP A 111 3.33 -13.94 9.86
CA ASP A 111 4.69 -13.49 9.56
C ASP A 111 4.69 -12.13 8.82
N CYS A 112 3.84 -11.98 7.80
CA CYS A 112 3.68 -10.69 7.12
C CYS A 112 3.27 -9.57 8.09
N ALA A 113 2.32 -9.83 8.98
CA ALA A 113 1.89 -8.86 9.98
C ALA A 113 3.02 -8.50 10.96
N ASN A 114 3.80 -9.48 11.40
CA ASN A 114 4.95 -9.26 12.29
C ASN A 114 6.07 -8.46 11.61
N GLN A 115 6.24 -8.60 10.29
CA GLN A 115 7.22 -7.83 9.53
C GLN A 115 6.83 -6.35 9.31
N PHE A 116 5.57 -5.96 9.53
CA PHE A 116 5.11 -4.59 9.26
C PHE A 116 5.97 -3.50 9.93
N LEU A 117 6.31 -3.69 11.21
CA LEU A 117 7.14 -2.72 11.92
C LEU A 117 8.58 -2.71 11.41
N ALA A 118 9.16 -3.87 11.09
CA ALA A 118 10.50 -3.97 10.51
C ALA A 118 10.56 -3.30 9.13
N ALA A 119 9.48 -3.40 8.33
CA ALA A 119 9.38 -2.78 7.01
C ALA A 119 9.22 -1.26 7.08
N TYR A 120 8.44 -0.74 8.04
CA TYR A 120 8.04 0.68 8.04
C TYR A 120 8.78 1.55 9.07
N LEU A 121 9.04 1.05 10.27
CA LEU A 121 9.58 1.88 11.36
C LEU A 121 10.95 2.48 11.03
N PRO A 122 11.92 1.74 10.45
CA PRO A 122 13.22 2.32 10.07
C PRO A 122 13.09 3.44 9.03
N ILE A 123 12.12 3.34 8.11
CA ILE A 123 11.83 4.39 7.14
C ILE A 123 11.29 5.61 7.87
N LEU A 124 10.29 5.42 8.73
CA LEU A 124 9.68 6.52 9.47
C LEU A 124 10.71 7.27 10.32
N GLU A 125 11.56 6.55 11.05
CA GLU A 125 12.63 7.13 11.88
C GLU A 125 13.63 7.96 11.07
N ARG A 126 14.05 7.49 9.89
CA ARG A 126 14.95 8.24 9.01
C ARG A 126 14.33 9.52 8.47
N ARG A 127 13.02 9.54 8.21
CA ARG A 127 12.38 10.61 7.42
C ARG A 127 11.56 11.60 8.22
N LYS A 128 11.00 11.21 9.37
CA LYS A 128 9.99 12.01 10.09
C LYS A 128 10.49 13.39 10.55
N ASP A 129 11.79 13.55 10.77
CA ASP A 129 12.39 14.79 11.30
C ASP A 129 13.14 15.60 10.22
N LEU A 130 13.14 15.17 8.96
CA LEU A 130 13.83 15.90 7.89
C LEU A 130 13.18 17.28 7.64
N PRO A 131 13.98 18.33 7.37
CA PRO A 131 13.43 19.64 7.05
C PRO A 131 12.65 19.58 5.73
N TYR A 132 11.58 20.37 5.63
CA TYR A 132 10.79 20.48 4.42
C TYR A 132 10.28 21.91 4.20
N THR A 133 9.98 22.24 2.95
CA THR A 133 9.45 23.55 2.55
C THR A 133 7.91 23.55 2.47
N SER A 134 7.31 24.73 2.43
CA SER A 134 5.86 24.87 2.19
C SER A 134 5.42 24.24 0.87
N ASN A 135 6.26 24.31 -0.17
CA ASN A 135 5.98 23.70 -1.48
C ASN A 135 5.94 22.18 -1.37
N GLN A 136 6.90 21.59 -0.65
CA GLN A 136 6.92 20.14 -0.42
C GLN A 136 5.72 19.66 0.40
N LYS A 137 5.26 20.50 1.35
CA LYS A 137 4.04 20.23 2.10
C LYS A 137 2.79 20.32 1.22
N ALA A 138 2.72 21.29 0.30
CA ALA A 138 1.64 21.42 -0.66
C ALA A 138 1.59 20.21 -1.62
N TRP A 139 2.74 19.76 -2.10
CA TRP A 139 2.85 18.54 -2.91
C TRP A 139 2.34 17.30 -2.17
N GLN A 140 2.68 17.13 -0.89
CA GLN A 140 2.10 16.05 -0.07
C GLN A 140 0.56 16.11 -0.05
N GLN A 141 -0.05 17.30 -0.02
CA GLN A 141 -1.51 17.42 -0.05
C GLN A 141 -2.09 17.00 -1.41
N MET A 142 -1.40 17.32 -2.51
CA MET A 142 -1.78 16.85 -3.85
C MET A 142 -1.69 15.33 -3.96
N ARG A 143 -0.60 14.71 -3.45
CA ARG A 143 -0.45 13.24 -3.39
C ARG A 143 -1.50 12.58 -2.50
N ARG A 144 -1.86 13.20 -1.37
CA ARG A 144 -2.97 12.75 -0.52
C ARG A 144 -4.32 12.83 -1.23
N GLY A 145 -4.51 13.81 -2.11
CA GLY A 145 -5.69 13.87 -2.99
C GLY A 145 -5.82 12.62 -3.86
N ARG A 146 -4.70 12.10 -4.41
CA ARG A 146 -4.67 10.84 -5.17
C ARG A 146 -5.01 9.62 -4.30
N TYR A 147 -4.53 9.60 -3.05
CA TYR A 147 -4.89 8.55 -2.10
C TYR A 147 -6.40 8.51 -1.82
N VAL A 148 -7.02 9.69 -1.65
CA VAL A 148 -8.47 9.82 -1.49
C VAL A 148 -9.21 9.38 -2.76
N GLU A 149 -8.75 9.82 -3.94
CA GLU A 149 -9.32 9.39 -5.24
C GLU A 149 -9.33 7.86 -5.35
N PHE A 150 -8.23 7.18 -5.01
CA PHE A 150 -8.18 5.72 -5.05
C PHE A 150 -9.20 5.08 -4.09
N ASN A 151 -9.19 5.48 -2.81
CA ASN A 151 -10.04 4.83 -1.80
C ASN A 151 -11.53 5.02 -2.09
N LEU A 152 -11.94 6.20 -2.59
CA LEU A 152 -13.35 6.46 -2.86
C LEU A 152 -13.82 5.91 -4.22
N VAL A 153 -12.94 5.84 -5.22
CA VAL A 153 -13.32 5.52 -6.61
C VAL A 153 -12.96 4.10 -7.03
N TYR A 154 -11.95 3.45 -6.45
CA TYR A 154 -11.45 2.15 -6.92
C TYR A 154 -11.35 1.08 -5.84
N ASP A 155 -11.07 1.44 -4.59
CA ASP A 155 -10.93 0.45 -3.52
C ASP A 155 -12.21 -0.38 -3.31
N ARG A 156 -12.09 -1.69 -3.52
CA ARG A 156 -13.23 -2.62 -3.41
C ARG A 156 -13.74 -2.69 -1.97
N GLY A 157 -12.84 -2.66 -0.99
CA GLY A 157 -13.19 -2.73 0.43
C GLY A 157 -14.01 -1.54 0.88
N THR A 158 -13.56 -0.33 0.55
CA THR A 158 -14.28 0.92 0.87
C THR A 158 -15.65 0.97 0.22
N LYS A 159 -15.74 0.70 -1.09
CA LYS A 159 -17.03 0.69 -1.80
C LYS A 159 -18.02 -0.29 -1.18
N PHE A 160 -17.59 -1.53 -0.97
CA PHE A 160 -18.43 -2.56 -0.38
C PHE A 160 -18.93 -2.13 1.00
N GLY A 161 -18.04 -1.66 1.87
CA GLY A 161 -18.40 -1.20 3.22
C GLY A 161 -19.42 -0.06 3.22
N LEU A 162 -19.27 0.91 2.32
CA LEU A 162 -20.22 2.03 2.19
C LEU A 162 -21.59 1.58 1.68
N THR A 163 -21.65 0.61 0.77
CA THR A 163 -22.92 0.10 0.22
C THR A 163 -23.65 -0.90 1.12
N THR A 164 -22.96 -1.52 2.07
CA THR A 164 -23.51 -2.58 2.93
C THR A 164 -23.81 -2.14 4.36
N ASN A 165 -23.89 -0.82 4.59
CA ASN A 165 -24.15 -0.23 5.91
C ASN A 165 -23.11 -0.65 6.98
N GLY A 166 -21.84 -0.79 6.57
CA GLY A 166 -20.73 -1.04 7.48
C GLY A 166 -20.44 0.15 8.39
N ARG A 167 -19.55 -0.04 9.38
CA ARG A 167 -19.20 1.03 10.34
C ARG A 167 -18.38 2.12 9.64
N ILE A 168 -19.05 3.20 9.25
CA ILE A 168 -18.51 4.31 8.44
C ILE A 168 -17.16 4.84 8.95
N GLU A 169 -17.04 5.13 10.25
CA GLU A 169 -15.79 5.62 10.86
C GLU A 169 -14.61 4.65 10.71
N SER A 170 -14.87 3.34 10.63
CA SER A 170 -13.82 2.34 10.41
C SER A 170 -13.42 2.26 8.94
N ILE A 171 -14.39 2.42 8.04
CA ILE A 171 -14.18 2.39 6.58
C ILE A 171 -13.36 3.61 6.16
N LEU A 172 -13.74 4.80 6.64
CA LEU A 172 -13.12 6.07 6.26
C LEU A 172 -11.88 6.42 7.09
N MET A 173 -11.46 5.57 8.04
CA MET A 173 -10.19 5.72 8.77
C MET A 173 -8.99 5.81 7.82
N SER A 174 -9.12 5.29 6.61
CA SER A 174 -8.10 5.38 5.56
C SER A 174 -7.89 6.80 5.02
N LEU A 175 -8.79 7.75 5.26
CA LEU A 175 -8.68 9.09 4.70
C LEU A 175 -7.68 9.95 5.49
N PRO A 176 -6.87 10.79 4.80
CA PRO A 176 -5.95 11.69 5.47
C PRO A 176 -6.69 12.85 6.14
N LEU A 177 -6.07 13.44 7.18
CA LEU A 177 -6.60 14.63 7.86
C LEU A 177 -6.86 15.81 6.91
N THR A 178 -6.00 15.99 5.91
CA THR A 178 -6.10 17.02 4.88
C THR A 178 -5.64 16.47 3.53
N ALA A 179 -6.24 16.96 2.45
CA ALA A 179 -5.87 16.71 1.06
C ALA A 179 -6.15 17.96 0.22
N ARG A 180 -5.55 18.05 -0.98
CA ARG A 180 -5.69 19.20 -1.89
C ARG A 180 -5.94 18.72 -3.31
N TRP A 181 -6.76 19.47 -4.04
CA TRP A 181 -6.98 19.33 -5.47
C TRP A 181 -6.81 20.69 -6.14
N GLU A 182 -6.13 20.70 -7.27
CA GLU A 182 -5.86 21.89 -8.06
C GLU A 182 -6.15 21.60 -9.53
N TYR A 183 -6.83 22.55 -10.17
CA TYR A 183 -7.16 22.47 -11.58
C TYR A 183 -5.89 22.56 -12.43
N CYS A 184 -5.71 21.61 -13.34
CA CYS A 184 -4.55 21.55 -14.25
C CYS A 184 -3.19 21.69 -13.56
N HIS A 185 -3.03 21.12 -12.36
CA HIS A 185 -1.74 21.08 -11.69
C HIS A 185 -0.74 20.26 -12.51
N GLU A 186 0.37 20.88 -12.89
CA GLU A 186 1.52 20.24 -13.53
C GLU A 186 2.74 20.29 -12.61
N VAL A 187 3.62 19.31 -12.74
CA VAL A 187 4.87 19.26 -11.99
C VAL A 187 6.00 19.76 -12.89
N GLU A 188 6.89 20.59 -12.33
CA GLU A 188 8.04 21.11 -13.06
C GLU A 188 9.01 19.99 -13.46
N VAL A 189 9.53 20.04 -14.69
CA VAL A 189 10.47 19.05 -15.22
C VAL A 189 11.79 19.08 -14.45
N GLY A 190 12.34 17.91 -14.15
CA GLY A 190 13.62 17.78 -13.43
C GLY A 190 13.50 17.91 -11.91
N THR A 191 12.29 17.95 -11.37
CA THR A 191 12.05 18.00 -9.92
C THR A 191 11.91 16.61 -9.29
N GLU A 192 12.03 16.53 -7.97
CA GLU A 192 11.83 15.28 -7.22
C GLU A 192 10.38 14.78 -7.30
N GLU A 193 9.44 15.71 -7.42
CA GLU A 193 8.03 15.44 -7.67
C GLU A 193 7.83 14.72 -9.02
N GLU A 194 8.53 15.17 -10.08
CA GLU A 194 8.49 14.53 -11.40
C GLU A 194 9.11 13.14 -11.34
N ARG A 195 10.22 12.99 -10.61
CA ARG A 195 10.90 11.70 -10.42
C ARG A 195 9.99 10.67 -9.76
N LEU A 196 9.24 11.07 -8.73
CA LEU A 196 8.23 10.19 -8.15
C LEU A 196 7.15 9.82 -9.17
N LEU A 197 6.59 10.79 -9.89
CA LEU A 197 5.51 10.52 -10.85
C LEU A 197 5.91 9.50 -11.93
N LYS A 198 7.14 9.57 -12.45
CA LYS A 198 7.66 8.60 -13.43
C LYS A 198 7.59 7.17 -12.90
N VAL A 199 8.03 6.94 -11.66
CA VAL A 199 7.98 5.62 -11.00
C VAL A 199 6.55 5.16 -10.73
N LEU A 200 5.63 6.09 -10.46
CA LEU A 200 4.21 5.74 -10.28
C LEU A 200 3.54 5.38 -11.62
N GLN A 201 3.93 6.02 -12.73
CA GLN A 201 3.44 5.69 -14.06
C GLN A 201 4.01 4.36 -14.58
N GLU A 202 5.26 4.07 -14.25
CA GLU A 202 5.98 2.88 -14.68
C GLU A 202 6.52 2.11 -13.45
N PRO A 203 5.77 1.10 -12.96
CA PRO A 203 6.17 0.35 -11.77
C PRO A 203 7.57 -0.26 -11.89
N VAL A 204 8.39 -0.06 -10.85
CA VAL A 204 9.80 -0.46 -10.82
C VAL A 204 9.97 -1.84 -10.18
N ASN A 205 10.89 -2.64 -10.71
CA ASN A 205 11.37 -3.83 -10.01
C ASN A 205 12.47 -3.45 -9.02
N TRP A 206 12.07 -3.13 -7.78
CA TRP A 206 12.98 -2.67 -6.73
C TRP A 206 14.07 -3.66 -6.32
N LEU A 207 13.85 -4.97 -6.54
CA LEU A 207 14.76 -6.02 -6.08
C LEU A 207 15.46 -6.78 -7.23
N GLY A 208 15.09 -6.50 -8.48
CA GLY A 208 15.64 -7.17 -9.66
C GLY A 208 15.29 -8.65 -9.79
N VAL A 209 14.19 -9.09 -9.16
CA VAL A 209 13.69 -10.49 -9.15
C VAL A 209 12.31 -10.64 -9.77
#